data_AF-A0A2T6K120-F1
#
_entry.id   AF-A0A2T6K120-F1
#
_cell.length_a   1.000
_cell.length_b   1.000
_cell.length_c   1.000
_cell.angle_alpha   90.00
_cell.angle_beta   90.00
_cell.angle_gamma   90.00
#
_symmetry.space_group_name_H-M   'P 1'
#
loop_
_entity.id
_entity.type
_entity.pdbx_description
1 polymer ?
#
loop_
_entity_poly.entity_id
_entity_poly.type
_entity_poly.pdbx_seq_one_letter_code
_entity_poly.pdbx_strand_id
1 'polypeptide(L)' 'MYHKQSGEVLMYAHDHNFDFITPFETYPEYTFHKINNCLTFGDWIEKIAVQMLNHINN' A
#
# COMPACT_ATOMS: atom_id res chain seq x y z
N MET A 1 -5.75 -3.01 -6.28
CA MET A 1 -7.01 -2.58 -6.90
C MET A 1 -6.92 -1.12 -7.29
N TYR A 2 -7.78 -0.63 -8.19
CA TYR A 2 -7.72 0.75 -8.70
C TYR A 2 -9.07 1.44 -8.50
N HIS A 3 -9.07 2.58 -7.80
CA HIS A 3 -10.25 3.40 -7.62
C HIS A 3 -10.43 4.32 -8.83
N LYS A 4 -11.39 4.00 -9.70
CA LYS A 4 -11.53 4.67 -11.01
C LYS A 4 -11.79 6.18 -10.96
N GLN A 5 -12.43 6.67 -9.90
CA GLN A 5 -12.80 8.07 -9.77
C GLN A 5 -11.65 8.95 -9.26
N SER A 6 -10.89 8.48 -8.27
CA SER A 6 -9.76 9.25 -7.71
C SER A 6 -8.42 8.91 -8.36
N GLY A 7 -8.32 7.77 -9.05
CA GLY A 7 -7.05 7.26 -9.57
C GLY A 7 -6.18 6.55 -8.52
N GLU A 8 -6.64 6.46 -7.27
CA GLU A 8 -5.86 5.87 -6.19
C GLU A 8 -5.69 4.34 -6.37
N VAL A 9 -4.49 3.86 -6.07
CA VAL A 9 -4.21 2.42 -5.94
C VAL A 9 -4.55 1.99 -4.51
N LEU A 10 -5.44 0.99 -4.40
CA LEU A 10 -5.88 0.42 -3.14
C LEU A 10 -5.27 -0.95 -2.93
N MET A 11 -4.76 -1.18 -1.72
CA MET A 11 -4.27 -2.47 -1.28
C MET A 11 -5.31 -3.14 -0.39
N TYR A 12 -5.56 -4.43 -0.62
CA TYR A 12 -6.24 -5.28 0.36
C TYR A 12 -5.15 -5.94 1.20
N ALA A 13 -5.01 -5.51 2.45
CA ALA A 13 -4.01 -6.02 3.37
C ALA A 13 -4.67 -6.30 4.71
N HIS A 14 -5.06 -7.54 4.94
CA HIS A 14 -5.64 -7.92 6.23
C HIS A 14 -4.60 -7.91 7.37
N ASP A 15 -3.33 -8.11 7.02
CA ASP A 15 -2.21 -8.11 7.94
C ASP A 15 -1.28 -6.92 7.59
N HIS A 16 -1.29 -5.89 8.44
CA HIS A 16 -0.57 -4.64 8.17
C HIS A 16 0.90 -4.81 8.53
N ASN A 17 1.71 -5.27 7.59
CA ASN A 17 3.16 -5.31 7.76
C ASN A 17 3.88 -4.38 6.77
N PHE A 18 3.23 -3.30 6.35
CA PHE A 18 3.81 -2.31 5.43
C PHE A 18 3.78 -0.92 6.05
N ASP A 19 4.93 -0.24 6.07
CA ASP A 19 5.07 1.07 6.72
C ASP A 19 4.49 2.21 5.89
N PHE A 20 4.28 1.96 4.60
CA PHE A 20 3.87 2.96 3.61
C PHE A 20 2.39 2.87 3.23
N ILE A 21 1.56 2.18 4.02
CA ILE A 21 0.12 2.09 3.79
C ILE A 21 -0.66 2.78 4.91
N THR A 22 -1.83 3.34 4.57
CA THR A 22 -2.75 3.96 5.53
C THR A 22 -4.17 3.47 5.28
N PRO A 23 -5.00 3.27 6.32
CA PRO A 23 -6.39 2.86 6.13
C PRO A 23 -7.14 3.79 5.18
N PHE A 24 -7.95 3.23 4.29
CA PHE A 24 -8.78 4.02 3.38
C PHE A 24 -10.01 4.54 4.13
N GLU A 25 -10.05 5.87 4.31
CA GLU A 25 -11.18 6.59 4.88
C GLU A 25 -12.47 6.18 4.15
N THR A 26 -13.36 5.45 4.83
CA THR A 26 -14.66 4.83 4.41
C THR A 26 -14.75 3.31 4.58
N TYR A 27 -13.63 2.61 4.80
CA TYR A 27 -13.64 1.17 5.07
C TYR A 27 -13.10 0.83 6.47
N PRO A 28 -13.43 -0.35 7.02
CA PRO A 28 -12.81 -0.82 8.25
C PRO A 28 -11.29 -0.86 8.13
N GLU A 29 -10.61 -0.58 9.25
CA GLU A 29 -9.16 -0.39 9.30
C GLU A 29 -8.37 -1.59 8.75
N TYR A 30 -8.92 -2.79 8.89
CA TYR A 30 -8.32 -4.08 8.51
C TYR A 30 -8.64 -4.54 7.08
N THR A 31 -9.25 -3.69 6.25
CA THR A 31 -9.66 -4.09 4.88
C THR A 31 -8.85 -3.42 3.78
N PHE A 32 -8.99 -2.11 3.61
CA PHE A 32 -8.40 -1.41 2.47
C PHE A 32 -7.49 -0.30 2.91
N HIS A 33 -6.40 -0.16 2.16
CA HIS A 33 -5.36 0.80 2.44
C HIS A 33 -5.00 1.59 1.21
N LYS A 34 -4.74 2.87 1.41
CA LYS A 34 -4.01 3.74 0.48
C LYS A 34 -2.53 3.40 0.56
N ILE A 35 -1.86 3.45 -0.58
CA ILE A 35 -0.41 3.35 -0.66
C ILE A 35 0.13 4.78 -0.74
N ASN A 36 0.87 5.21 0.27
CA ASN A 36 1.33 6.58 0.39
C ASN A 36 2.35 6.92 -0.72
N ASN A 37 2.10 8.03 -1.44
CA ASN A 37 2.96 8.53 -2.53
C ASN A 37 3.23 7.47 -3.61
N CYS A 38 2.18 6.80 -4.10
CA CYS A 38 2.25 5.76 -5.12
C CYS A 38 1.30 6.12 -6.27
N LEU A 39 1.85 6.47 -7.44
CA LEU A 39 1.07 6.92 -8.61
C LEU A 39 0.98 5.83 -9.67
N THR A 40 1.95 4.93 -9.71
CA THR A 40 2.01 3.84 -10.68
C THR A 40 2.13 2.48 -10.02
N PHE A 41 1.87 1.43 -10.80
CA PHE A 41 2.16 0.06 -10.38
C PHE A 41 3.67 -0.16 -10.14
N GLY A 42 4.54 0.54 -10.89
CA GLY A 42 5.99 0.47 -10.69
C GLY A 42 6.40 0.98 -9.30
N ASP A 43 5.91 2.16 -8.92
CA ASP A 43 6.16 2.77 -7.61
C ASP A 43 5.78 1.82 -6.46
N TRP A 44 4.69 1.08 -6.64
CA TRP A 44 4.22 0.10 -5.68
C TRP A 44 5.21 -1.06 -5.49
N ILE A 45 5.64 -1.68 -6.60
CA ILE A 45 6.57 -2.80 -6.57
C ILE A 45 7.91 -2.36 -5.95
N GLU A 46 8.40 -1.17 -6.29
CA GLU A 46 9.63 -0.62 -5.73
C GLU A 46 9.54 -0.43 -4.20
N LYS A 47 8.43 0.12 -3.69
CA LYS A 47 8.22 0.28 -2.23
C LYS A 47 8.22 -1.03 -1.47
N ILE A 48 7.53 -2.06 -2.00
CA ILE A 48 7.55 -3.41 -1.41
C ILE A 48 8.97 -3.96 -1.40
N ALA A 49 9.68 -3.87 -2.53
CA ALA A 49 11.03 -4.40 -2.65
C ALA A 49 11.98 -3.75 -1.64
N VAL A 50 11.94 -2.43 -1.49
CA VAL A 50 12.76 -1.68 -0.53
C VAL A 50 12.49 -2.14 0.91
N GLN A 51 11.22 -2.23 1.33
CA GLN A 51 10.92 -2.64 2.70
C GLN A 51 11.34 -4.10 2.97
N MET A 52 11.12 -5.00 2.01
CA MET A 52 11.55 -6.40 2.14
C MET A 52 13.07 -6.52 2.24
N LEU A 53 13.82 -5.76 1.44
CA LEU A 53 15.29 -5.70 1.55
C LEU A 53 15.72 -5.18 2.92
N ASN A 54 15.05 -4.15 3.44
CA ASN A 54 15.33 -3.64 4.79
C ASN A 54 15.04 -4.67 5.88
N HIS A 55 14.00 -5.49 5.74
CA HIS A 55 13.69 -6.56 6.69
C HIS A 55 14.70 -7.71 6.66
N ILE A 56 15.36 -7.96 5.51
CA ILE A 56 16.40 -8.99 5.39
C ILE A 56 17.74 -8.50 5.97
N ASN A 57 18.03 -7.21 5.85
CA ASN A 57 19.31 -6.62 6.26
C ASN A 57 19.35 -6.15 7.72
N ASN A 58 18.24 -6.24 8.45
CA ASN A 58 18.12 -5.96 9.89
C ASN A 58 18.10 -7.27 10.70
#